data_AF-A0A8J9SYU6-F1
#
_entry.id   AF-A0A8J9SYU6-F1
#
_cell.length_a   1.000
_cell.length_b   1.000
_cell.length_c   1.000
_cell.angle_alpha   90.00
_cell.angle_beta   90.00
_cell.angle_gamma   90.00
#
_symmetry.space_group_name_H-M   'P 1'
#
loop_
_entity.id
_entity.type
_entity.pdbx_description
1 polymer ?
#
loop_
_entity_poly.entity_id
_entity_poly.type
_entity_poly.pdbx_seq_one_letter_code
_entity_poly.pdbx_strand_id
1 'polypeptide(L)' 'MIIDNGGDTLKYGWSTDTLPSLIPNKTARLPQQWTVLVGDQLSTVQNPSQLIGVTHSTERGVVVNLGNQVQVWK' A
#
# COMPACT_ATOMS: atom_id res chain seq x y z
N MET A 1 16.48 5.75 6.38
CA MET A 1 15.13 5.17 6.27
C MET A 1 15.25 3.69 6.03
N ILE A 2 14.52 2.88 6.80
CA ILE A 2 14.43 1.42 6.69
C ILE A 2 13.03 1.12 6.15
N ILE A 3 12.94 0.20 5.19
CA ILE A 3 11.68 -0.24 4.58
C ILE A 3 11.66 -1.78 4.54
N ASP A 4 10.56 -2.36 4.99
CA ASP A 4 10.22 -3.78 4.89
C ASP A 4 8.96 -3.94 4.03
N ASN A 5 9.15 -4.50 2.83
CA ASN A 5 8.09 -4.68 1.82
C ASN A 5 7.32 -5.99 2.07
N GLY A 6 6.39 -5.97 3.02
CA GLY A 6 5.48 -7.09 3.25
C GLY A 6 4.41 -7.23 2.16
N GLY A 7 3.74 -8.39 2.12
CA GLY A 7 2.71 -8.68 1.10
C GLY A 7 1.41 -7.90 1.24
N ASP A 8 0.95 -7.68 2.48
CA ASP A 8 -0.26 -6.88 2.75
C ASP A 8 0.06 -5.51 3.37
N THR A 9 1.17 -5.42 4.12
CA THR A 9 1.56 -4.21 4.85
C THR A 9 3.03 -3.90 4.60
N LEU A 10 3.33 -2.64 4.32
CA LEU A 10 4.68 -2.11 4.29
C LEU A 10 5.00 -1.49 5.66
N LYS A 11 6.17 -1.82 6.20
CA LYS A 11 6.67 -1.22 7.45
C LYS A 11 7.84 -0.30 7.12
N TYR A 12 7.87 0.88 7.70
CA TYR A 12 8.93 1.86 7.44
C TYR A 12 9.23 2.74 8.63
N GLY A 13 10.42 3.32 8.67
CA GLY A 13 10.84 4.24 9.73
C GLY A 13 12.31 4.62 9.63
N TRP A 14 12.78 5.39 10.59
CA TRP A 14 14.21 5.66 10.78
C TRP A 14 14.85 4.60 11.67
N SER A 15 16.16 4.40 11.53
CA SER A 15 16.91 3.43 12.35
C SER A 15 16.93 3.81 13.84
N THR A 16 16.58 5.04 14.16
CA THR A 16 16.48 5.59 15.51
C THR A 16 15.09 5.40 16.12
N ASP A 17 14.09 5.05 15.32
CA ASP A 17 12.71 4.93 15.80
C ASP A 17 12.54 3.66 16.63
N THR A 18 11.75 3.76 17.70
CA THR A 18 11.45 2.61 18.58
C THR A 18 10.52 1.61 17.92
N LEU A 19 9.64 2.08 17.02
CA LEU A 19 8.67 1.28 16.28
C LEU A 19 8.51 1.80 14.85
N PRO A 20 8.31 0.92 13.86
CA PRO A 20 8.04 1.33 12.50
C PRO A 20 6.59 1.83 12.34
N SER A 21 6.39 2.74 11.39
CA SER A 21 5.08 3.07 10.85
C SER A 21 4.62 2.00 9.86
N LEU A 22 3.31 1.86 9.69
CA LEU A 22 2.66 0.83 8.87
C LEU A 22 1.75 1.49 7.84
N ILE A 23 1.84 1.06 6.58
CA ILE A 23 0.87 1.39 5.54
C ILE A 23 0.45 0.13 4.77
N PRO A 24 -0.77 0.06 4.22
CA PRO A 24 -1.15 -1.00 3.30
C PRO A 24 -0.23 -1.07 2.07
N ASN A 25 0.27 -2.26 1.70
CA ASN A 25 1.08 -2.45 0.50
C ASN A 25 0.23 -2.84 -0.72
N LYS A 26 -0.77 -1.99 -1.00
CA LYS A 26 -1.77 -2.23 -2.04
C LYS A 26 -2.30 -0.93 -2.61
N THR A 27 -2.89 -1.05 -3.80
CA THR A 27 -3.62 0.02 -4.48
C THR A 27 -5.02 -0.43 -4.82
N ALA A 28 -5.94 0.51 -4.93
CA ALA A 28 -7.29 0.28 -5.45
C ALA A 28 -7.84 1.55 -6.09
N ARG A 29 -9.08 1.49 -6.58
CA ARG A 29 -9.80 2.66 -7.11
C ARG A 29 -11.22 2.69 -6.56
N LEU A 30 -11.81 3.88 -6.58
CA LEU A 30 -13.26 4.03 -6.40
C LEU A 30 -13.98 3.87 -7.76
N PRO A 31 -15.24 3.44 -7.75
CA PRO A 31 -16.04 3.34 -8.96
C PRO A 31 -16.12 4.72 -9.63
N GLN A 32 -16.04 4.75 -10.97
CA GLN A 32 -16.15 5.97 -11.78
C GLN A 32 -15.03 7.02 -11.55
N GLN A 33 -14.02 6.72 -10.72
CA GLN A 33 -12.86 7.58 -10.52
C GLN A 33 -11.60 6.99 -11.17
N TRP A 34 -10.81 7.85 -11.81
CA TRP A 34 -9.53 7.47 -12.41
C TRP A 34 -8.35 7.52 -11.45
N THR A 35 -8.52 8.21 -10.33
CA THR A 35 -7.53 8.30 -9.26
C THR A 35 -7.28 6.94 -8.63
N VAL A 36 -6.02 6.55 -8.57
CA VAL A 36 -5.58 5.37 -7.81
C VAL A 36 -5.40 5.77 -6.36
N LEU A 37 -6.04 5.04 -5.47
CA LEU A 37 -5.84 5.14 -4.03
C LEU A 37 -4.70 4.22 -3.64
N VAL A 38 -3.79 4.74 -2.83
CA VAL A 38 -2.53 4.08 -2.47
C VAL A 38 -2.42 4.00 -0.95
N GLY A 39 -2.06 2.84 -0.43
CA GLY A 39 -1.70 2.67 0.98
C GLY A 39 -2.75 3.23 1.93
N ASP A 40 -2.36 4.22 2.73
CA ASP A 40 -3.20 4.82 3.77
C ASP A 40 -4.46 5.49 3.23
N GLN A 41 -4.46 5.91 1.97
CA GLN A 41 -5.66 6.47 1.33
C GLN A 41 -6.80 5.46 1.29
N LEU A 42 -6.49 4.17 1.23
CA LEU A 42 -7.49 3.10 1.27
C LEU A 42 -8.21 3.05 2.62
N SER A 43 -7.50 3.33 3.71
CA SER A 43 -8.04 3.37 5.07
C SER A 43 -8.97 4.57 5.29
N THR A 44 -8.91 5.59 4.43
CA THR A 44 -9.81 6.76 4.49
C THR A 44 -11.17 6.52 3.86
N VAL A 45 -11.33 5.42 3.10
CA VAL A 45 -12.59 5.09 2.44
C VAL A 45 -13.57 4.52 3.46
N GLN A 46 -14.69 5.22 3.67
CA GLN A 46 -15.70 4.83 4.67
C GLN A 46 -16.32 3.45 4.40
N ASN A 47 -16.48 3.07 3.14
CA ASN A 47 -17.01 1.77 2.73
C ASN A 47 -15.99 1.00 1.88
N PRO A 48 -15.17 0.12 2.49
CA PRO A 48 -14.15 -0.64 1.78
C PRO A 48 -14.69 -1.52 0.65
N SER A 49 -15.96 -1.94 0.72
CA SER A 49 -16.59 -2.74 -0.34
C SER A 49 -16.76 -1.99 -1.66
N GLN A 50 -16.60 -0.67 -1.68
CA GLN A 50 -16.59 0.13 -2.90
C GLN A 50 -15.24 0.10 -3.62
N LEU A 51 -14.18 -0.37 -2.97
CA LEU A 51 -12.87 -0.46 -3.59
C LEU A 51 -12.89 -1.52 -4.68
N ILE A 52 -12.55 -1.10 -5.90
CA ILE A 52 -12.43 -1.99 -7.05
C ILE A 52 -10.96 -2.17 -7.45
N GLY A 53 -10.64 -3.35 -7.97
CA GLY A 53 -9.30 -3.65 -8.49
C GLY A 53 -8.20 -3.61 -7.43
N VAL A 54 -8.51 -4.04 -6.20
CA VAL A 54 -7.50 -4.14 -5.13
C VAL A 54 -6.36 -5.03 -5.61
N THR A 55 -5.15 -4.46 -5.66
CA THR A 55 -3.96 -5.13 -6.18
C THR A 55 -2.85 -5.03 -5.15
N HIS A 56 -2.19 -6.15 -4.86
CA HIS A 56 -1.03 -6.22 -3.98
C HIS A 56 0.25 -5.89 -4.76
N SER A 57 1.21 -5.23 -4.11
CA SER A 57 2.53 -4.99 -4.71
C SER A 57 3.43 -6.21 -4.64
N THR A 58 3.29 -6.99 -3.56
CA THR A 58 4.15 -8.14 -3.23
C THR A 58 3.30 -9.36 -2.92
N GLU A 59 3.65 -10.49 -3.52
CA GLU A 59 3.06 -11.79 -3.22
C GLU A 59 4.15 -12.81 -2.91
N ARG A 60 3.97 -13.61 -1.86
CA ARG A 60 4.92 -14.67 -1.46
C ARG A 60 6.38 -14.17 -1.32
N GLY A 61 6.56 -12.92 -0.88
CA GLY A 61 7.87 -12.29 -0.70
C GLY A 61 8.51 -11.72 -1.96
N VAL A 62 7.79 -11.74 -3.10
CA VAL A 62 8.29 -11.22 -4.39
C VAL A 62 7.42 -10.05 -4.83
N VAL A 63 8.05 -8.96 -5.28
CA VAL A 63 7.34 -7.83 -5.88
C VAL A 63 6.78 -8.28 -7.24
N VAL A 64 5.45 -8.37 -7.34
CA VAL A 64 4.73 -8.79 -8.55
C VAL A 64 4.18 -7.63 -9.36
N ASN A 65 4.02 -6.45 -8.73
CA ASN A 65 3.58 -5.24 -9.40
C ASN A 65 4.47 -4.05 -8.98
N LEU A 66 5.54 -3.84 -9.73
CA LEU A 66 6.51 -2.77 -9.46
C LEU A 66 5.89 -1.37 -9.60
N GLY A 67 4.94 -1.19 -10.52
CA GLY A 67 4.25 0.10 -10.71
C GLY A 67 3.45 0.51 -9.47
N ASN A 68 2.74 -0.45 -8.87
CA ASN A 68 2.07 -0.29 -7.58
C ASN A 68 3.09 -0.03 -6.46
N GLN A 69 4.14 -0.85 -6.37
CA GLN A 69 5.17 -0.70 -5.34
C GLN A 69 5.80 0.69 -5.33
N VAL A 70 6.10 1.25 -6.52
CA VAL A 70 6.63 2.62 -6.68
C VAL A 70 5.62 3.68 -6.23
N GLN A 71 4.32 3.45 -6.40
CA GLN A 71 3.29 4.37 -5.90
C GLN A 71 3.21 4.32 -4.37
N VAL A 72 3.28 3.13 -3.77
CA VAL A 72 3.23 2.96 -2.31
C VAL A 72 4.45 3.59 -1.61
N TRP A 73 5.60 3.64 -2.28
CA TRP A 73 6.80 4.30 -1.73
C TRP A 73 6.82 5.83 -1.85
N LYS A 74 5.93 6.42 -2.65
CA LYS A 74 5.85 7.88 -2.85
C LYS A 74 4.97 8.53 -1.79
#